data_AF-A0A1R1M1J7-F1
#
_entry.id   AF-A0A1R1M1J7-F1
#
_cell.length_a   1.000
_cell.length_b   1.000
_cell.length_c   1.000
_cell.angle_alpha   90.00
_cell.angle_beta   90.00
_cell.angle_gamma   90.00
#
_symmetry.space_group_name_H-M   'P 1'
#
loop_
_entity.id
_entity.type
_entity.pdbx_description
1 polymer ?
#
loop_
_entity_poly.entity_id
_entity_poly.type
_entity_poly.pdbx_seq_one_letter_code
_entity_poly.pdbx_strand_id
1 'polypeptide(L)'
;MRQFLIAVFLLLPLTASADTQLSQREYQLLIKAFKFIESEQYTAAHKQLMLARSQVRSDYARALVSHNLGQVELQREDYSKALGHLGDAYKLQALPEDQQNNLVRTLAQLNCIEEKWQACATHLEHWMKEVSNKVKADDQLLLAQAYSQLEKWSKVVKPIDAAISHRKIAPESWYQLKVVAHIRLKQWKAAIRGQKRMISHYADNPAHWRQLVSLHLQARDSKSALADQRIGFERGLLRKAGDYRLLAQMMLQAAIPYYAGQVLQQGMDKGVLSANKKNLALLSQCWIQARESQRALSVLAKLNRLAPSQKTLTQIAHIQIQLQNWQAAQGTLLQAIKAGQGQQPQLQLLLGIARIKLKNYEQARRSLTIAANDNQIKATANGWMRYLDQINPNDSPVSAS
;
A
#
# COMPACT_ATOMS: atom_id res chain seq x y z
N MET A 1 9.50 -15.13 12.09
CA MET A 1 9.51 -16.37 11.29
C MET A 1 10.06 -17.59 12.02
N ARG A 2 10.95 -17.46 13.02
CA ARG A 2 11.50 -18.62 13.77
C ARG A 2 10.51 -19.42 14.64
N GLN A 3 9.40 -18.83 15.11
CA GLN A 3 8.49 -19.50 16.06
C GLN A 3 7.36 -20.34 15.44
N PHE A 4 7.19 -20.36 14.11
CA PHE A 4 6.06 -21.05 13.45
C PHE A 4 6.41 -22.37 12.75
N LEU A 5 7.66 -22.83 12.84
CA LEU A 5 8.12 -24.09 12.23
C LEU A 5 8.65 -25.06 13.29
N ILE A 6 7.90 -25.26 14.39
CA ILE A 6 8.11 -26.44 15.23
C ILE A 6 7.45 -27.62 14.51
N ALA A 7 8.12 -28.13 13.49
CA ALA A 7 7.80 -29.44 12.96
C ALA A 7 8.19 -30.45 14.05
N VAL A 8 7.24 -31.26 14.50
CA VAL A 8 7.54 -32.41 15.35
C VAL A 8 8.42 -33.35 14.52
N PHE A 9 9.73 -33.31 14.77
CA PHE A 9 10.71 -34.16 14.10
C PHE A 9 10.62 -35.56 14.71
N LEU A 10 9.81 -36.41 14.09
CA LEU A 10 9.70 -37.81 14.47
C LEU A 10 11.04 -38.49 14.16
N LEU A 11 11.77 -38.85 15.22
CA LEU A 11 12.80 -39.88 15.16
C LEU A 11 12.17 -41.13 14.55
N LEU A 12 12.84 -41.76 13.58
CA LEU A 12 12.39 -43.02 13.04
C LEU A 12 12.64 -44.10 14.10
N PRO A 13 11.59 -44.67 14.75
CA PRO A 13 11.80 -45.78 15.65
C PRO A 13 12.32 -46.99 14.86
N LEU A 14 13.11 -47.84 15.51
CA LEU A 14 13.32 -49.22 15.05
C LEU A 14 11.96 -49.94 15.13
N THR A 15 11.15 -49.85 14.08
CA THR A 15 9.94 -50.66 13.95
C THR A 15 10.31 -52.10 13.62
N ALA A 16 9.40 -53.05 13.80
CA ALA A 16 9.62 -54.46 13.45
C ALA A 16 10.08 -54.68 11.98
N SER A 17 9.81 -53.74 11.09
CA SER A 17 10.30 -53.69 9.70
C SER A 17 11.78 -53.29 9.55
N ALA A 18 12.42 -52.71 10.56
CA ALA A 18 13.86 -52.45 10.57
C ALA A 18 14.67 -53.71 10.95
N ASP A 19 14.07 -54.63 11.73
CA ASP A 19 14.69 -55.91 12.12
C ASP A 19 14.89 -56.87 10.93
N THR A 20 14.16 -56.67 9.83
CA THR A 20 14.31 -57.49 8.62
C THR A 20 15.34 -56.93 7.61
N GLN A 21 15.77 -55.67 7.77
CA GLN A 21 16.70 -55.01 6.84
C GLN A 21 18.08 -54.71 7.45
N LEU A 22 18.22 -54.73 8.77
CA LEU A 22 19.51 -54.64 9.45
C LEU A 22 20.06 -56.02 9.78
N SER A 23 21.36 -56.22 9.60
CA SER A 23 22.03 -57.38 10.20
C SER A 23 22.04 -57.25 11.74
N GLN A 24 22.10 -58.37 12.45
CA GLN A 24 22.21 -58.38 13.92
C GLN A 24 23.39 -57.53 14.41
N ARG A 25 24.51 -57.53 13.68
CA ARG A 25 25.68 -56.68 13.98
C ARG A 25 25.37 -55.19 13.81
N GLU A 26 24.71 -54.80 12.72
CA GLU A 26 24.33 -53.40 12.48
C GLU A 26 23.31 -52.92 13.53
N TYR A 27 22.34 -53.76 13.89
CA TYR A 27 21.39 -53.47 14.96
C TYR A 27 22.11 -53.16 16.29
N GLN A 28 23.07 -54.01 16.70
CA GLN A 28 23.84 -53.81 17.93
C GLN A 28 24.70 -52.54 17.92
N LEU A 29 25.17 -52.10 16.74
CA LEU A 29 25.91 -50.84 16.61
C LEU A 29 25.01 -49.61 16.85
N LEU A 30 23.73 -49.70 16.47
CA LEU A 30 22.80 -48.57 16.49
C LEU A 30 21.99 -48.46 17.77
N ILE A 31 21.66 -49.57 18.44
CA ILE A 31 20.82 -49.57 19.64
C ILE A 31 21.38 -48.65 20.75
N LYS A 32 22.71 -48.58 20.90
CA LYS A 32 23.35 -47.68 21.88
C LYS A 32 23.16 -46.21 21.52
N ALA A 33 23.20 -45.86 20.24
CA ALA A 33 22.94 -44.50 19.79
C ALA A 33 21.47 -44.12 20.07
N PHE A 34 20.53 -45.02 19.76
CA PHE A 34 19.11 -44.76 19.98
C PHE A 34 18.75 -44.57 21.44
N LYS A 35 19.34 -45.35 22.36
CA LYS A 35 19.18 -45.10 23.81
C LYS A 35 19.64 -43.70 24.24
N PHE A 36 20.75 -43.21 23.66
CA PHE A 36 21.20 -41.84 23.92
C PHE A 36 20.25 -40.80 23.35
N ILE A 37 19.68 -41.03 22.16
CA ILE A 37 18.67 -40.14 21.58
C ILE A 37 17.41 -40.10 22.44
N GLU A 38 16.89 -41.27 22.86
CA GLU A 38 15.70 -41.38 23.73
C GLU A 38 15.90 -40.69 25.08
N SER A 39 17.14 -40.68 25.58
CA SER A 39 17.52 -39.99 26.81
C SER A 39 17.96 -38.53 26.59
N GLU A 40 17.74 -37.98 25.39
CA GLU A 40 18.12 -36.61 24.97
C GLU A 40 19.63 -36.28 25.09
N GLN A 41 20.48 -37.30 25.18
CA GLN A 41 21.94 -37.17 25.26
C GLN A 41 22.55 -37.00 23.86
N TYR A 42 22.21 -35.90 23.18
CA TYR A 42 22.51 -35.69 21.76
C TYR A 42 24.02 -35.70 21.41
N THR A 43 24.89 -35.21 22.30
CA THR A 43 26.34 -35.28 22.07
C THR A 43 26.86 -36.72 22.11
N ALA A 44 26.35 -37.54 23.04
CA ALA A 44 26.71 -38.96 23.14
C ALA A 44 26.15 -39.75 21.96
N ALA A 45 24.89 -39.47 21.57
CA ALA A 45 24.26 -40.03 20.39
C ALA A 45 25.06 -39.72 19.11
N HIS A 46 25.46 -38.46 18.90
CA HIS A 46 26.28 -38.05 17.76
C HIS A 46 27.58 -38.87 17.70
N LYS A 47 28.32 -38.94 18.81
CA LYS A 47 29.58 -39.70 18.87
C LYS A 47 29.36 -41.17 18.53
N GLN A 48 28.31 -41.78 19.09
CA GLN A 48 27.99 -43.19 18.84
C GLN A 48 27.58 -43.44 17.37
N LEU A 49 26.80 -42.54 16.77
CA LEU A 49 26.41 -42.65 15.36
C LEU A 49 27.60 -42.46 14.42
N MET A 50 28.52 -41.55 14.72
CA MET A 50 29.76 -41.39 13.94
C MET A 50 30.64 -42.64 13.99
N LEU A 51 30.71 -43.32 15.14
CA LEU A 51 31.39 -44.62 15.26
C LEU A 51 30.67 -45.73 14.48
N ALA A 52 29.34 -45.73 14.47
CA ALA A 52 28.55 -46.68 13.69
C ALA A 52 28.73 -46.45 12.18
N ARG A 53 28.83 -45.18 11.73
CA ARG A 53 28.98 -44.81 10.32
C ARG A 53 30.15 -45.50 9.62
N SER A 54 31.27 -45.74 10.31
CA SER A 54 32.44 -46.41 9.74
C SER A 54 32.34 -47.95 9.74
N GLN A 55 31.33 -48.51 10.40
CA GLN A 55 31.20 -49.95 10.62
C GLN A 55 30.01 -50.58 9.89
N VAL A 56 28.93 -49.83 9.68
CA VAL A 56 27.77 -50.27 8.89
C VAL A 56 28.15 -50.48 7.42
N ARG A 57 27.51 -51.44 6.75
CA ARG A 57 27.87 -51.83 5.38
C ARG A 57 26.71 -51.71 4.41
N SER A 58 25.50 -52.06 4.83
CA SER A 58 24.32 -51.96 3.95
C SER A 58 23.94 -50.50 3.68
N ASP A 59 23.37 -50.24 2.50
CA ASP A 59 22.86 -48.91 2.15
C ASP A 59 21.75 -48.45 3.09
N TYR A 60 20.89 -49.37 3.51
CA TYR A 60 19.85 -49.09 4.50
C TYR A 60 20.46 -48.64 5.84
N ALA A 61 21.42 -49.38 6.39
CA ALA A 61 22.08 -48.99 7.64
C ALA A 61 22.84 -47.66 7.50
N ARG A 62 23.51 -47.42 6.36
CA ARG A 62 24.16 -46.13 6.07
C ARG A 62 23.17 -44.97 6.02
N ALA A 63 22.00 -45.18 5.40
CA ALA A 63 20.94 -44.18 5.32
C ALA A 63 20.33 -43.92 6.70
N LEU A 64 20.10 -44.96 7.49
CA LEU A 64 19.56 -44.86 8.85
C LEU A 64 20.53 -44.12 9.80
N VAL A 65 21.83 -44.42 9.74
CA VAL A 65 22.86 -43.67 10.49
C VAL A 65 22.86 -42.20 10.10
N SER A 66 22.88 -41.91 8.80
CA SER A 66 22.93 -40.54 8.28
C SER A 66 21.65 -39.78 8.63
N HIS A 67 20.48 -40.43 8.56
CA HIS A 67 19.21 -39.84 8.96
C HIS A 67 19.24 -39.43 10.44
N ASN A 68 19.63 -40.34 11.32
CA ASN A 68 19.67 -40.09 12.76
C ASN A 68 20.76 -39.10 13.17
N LEU A 69 21.91 -39.06 12.48
CA LEU A 69 22.88 -37.98 12.65
C LEU A 69 22.23 -36.63 12.33
N GLY A 70 21.48 -36.57 11.23
CA GLY A 70 20.71 -35.38 10.86
C GLY A 70 19.72 -34.97 11.95
N GLN A 71 18.93 -35.90 12.47
CA GLN A 71 17.98 -35.61 13.56
C GLN A 71 18.68 -35.14 14.84
N VAL A 72 19.82 -35.73 15.20
CA VAL A 72 20.62 -35.31 16.36
C VAL A 72 21.12 -33.88 16.17
N GLU A 73 21.61 -33.52 14.99
CA GLU A 73 22.03 -32.14 14.72
C GLU A 73 20.86 -31.15 14.73
N LEU A 74 19.65 -31.56 14.35
CA LEU A 74 18.44 -30.73 14.49
C LEU A 74 18.11 -30.43 15.95
N GLN A 75 18.19 -31.42 16.83
CA GLN A 75 17.97 -31.22 18.27
C GLN A 75 19.06 -30.33 18.90
N ARG A 76 20.23 -30.27 18.27
CA ARG A 76 21.33 -29.36 18.65
C ARG A 76 21.25 -28.01 17.95
N GLU A 77 20.19 -27.76 17.18
CA GLU A 77 19.96 -26.55 16.38
C GLU A 77 21.05 -26.26 15.33
N ASP A 78 21.85 -27.26 14.95
CA ASP A 78 22.86 -27.17 13.89
C ASP A 78 22.25 -27.56 12.54
N TYR A 79 21.43 -26.67 11.99
CA TYR A 79 20.69 -26.90 10.75
C TYR A 79 21.60 -27.17 9.54
N SER A 80 22.79 -26.58 9.52
CA SER A 80 23.77 -26.77 8.45
C SER A 80 24.32 -28.19 8.44
N LYS A 81 24.74 -28.71 9.59
CA LYS A 81 25.18 -30.12 9.69
C LYS A 81 24.02 -31.09 9.50
N ALA A 82 22.84 -30.75 10.02
CA ALA A 82 21.63 -31.56 9.80
C ALA A 82 21.33 -31.72 8.30
N LEU A 83 21.37 -30.63 7.52
CA LEU A 83 21.21 -30.68 6.06
C LEU A 83 22.23 -31.60 5.38
N GLY A 84 23.49 -31.58 5.83
CA GLY A 84 24.54 -32.47 5.32
C GLY A 84 24.21 -33.95 5.55
N HIS A 85 23.91 -34.31 6.79
CA HIS A 85 23.61 -35.70 7.16
C HIS A 85 22.30 -36.22 6.55
N LEU A 86 21.24 -35.42 6.56
CA LEU A 86 19.97 -35.79 5.93
C LEU A 86 20.10 -35.87 4.40
N GLY A 87 20.93 -35.03 3.79
CA GLY A 87 21.25 -35.10 2.36
C GLY A 87 21.99 -36.38 1.99
N ASP A 88 22.93 -36.82 2.83
CA ASP A 88 23.63 -38.10 2.66
C ASP A 88 22.64 -39.28 2.77
N ALA A 89 21.73 -39.25 3.75
CA ALA A 89 20.68 -40.25 3.88
C ALA A 89 19.77 -40.32 2.63
N TYR A 90 19.39 -39.15 2.10
CA TYR A 90 18.51 -39.06 0.94
C TYR A 90 19.18 -39.62 -0.33
N LYS A 91 20.46 -39.31 -0.57
CA LYS A 91 21.20 -39.78 -1.76
C LYS A 91 21.25 -41.30 -1.89
N LEU A 92 21.24 -42.03 -0.76
CA LEU A 92 21.31 -43.49 -0.76
C LEU A 92 20.04 -44.15 -1.28
N GLN A 93 18.88 -43.47 -1.24
CA GLN A 93 17.58 -43.99 -1.70
C GLN A 93 17.24 -45.38 -1.12
N ALA A 94 17.74 -45.67 0.08
CA ALA A 94 17.67 -46.99 0.69
C ALA A 94 16.63 -47.08 1.82
N LEU A 95 16.04 -45.96 2.25
CA LEU A 95 14.95 -45.95 3.23
C LEU A 95 13.64 -46.36 2.56
N PRO A 96 12.69 -46.97 3.30
CA PRO A 96 11.32 -47.19 2.83
C PRO A 96 10.70 -45.92 2.23
N GLU A 97 9.87 -46.07 1.21
CA GLU A 97 9.33 -44.96 0.41
C GLU A 97 8.69 -43.84 1.26
N ASP A 98 7.86 -44.19 2.25
CA ASP A 98 7.25 -43.20 3.14
C ASP A 98 8.29 -42.42 3.97
N GLN A 99 9.37 -43.08 4.41
CA GLN A 99 10.47 -42.44 5.13
C GLN A 99 11.29 -41.56 4.19
N GLN A 100 11.53 -42.02 2.96
CA GLN A 100 12.20 -41.27 1.92
C GLN A 100 11.44 -39.98 1.59
N ASN A 101 10.12 -40.07 1.43
CA ASN A 101 9.25 -38.92 1.19
C ASN A 101 9.25 -37.94 2.37
N ASN A 102 9.18 -38.44 3.61
CA ASN A 102 9.28 -37.58 4.80
C ASN A 102 10.65 -36.88 4.92
N LEU A 103 11.72 -37.56 4.50
CA LEU A 103 13.06 -37.01 4.45
C LEU A 103 13.18 -35.85 3.44
N VAL A 104 12.61 -35.98 2.24
CA VAL A 104 12.59 -34.88 1.26
C VAL A 104 11.87 -33.67 1.81
N ARG A 105 10.71 -33.86 2.46
CA ARG A 105 9.96 -32.76 3.08
C ARG A 105 10.79 -32.05 4.15
N THR A 106 11.48 -32.81 4.99
CA THR A 106 12.36 -32.28 6.05
C THR A 106 13.51 -31.48 5.45
N LEU A 107 14.19 -32.03 4.44
CA LEU A 107 15.25 -31.33 3.71
C LEU A 107 14.73 -30.02 3.12
N ALA A 108 13.53 -30.02 2.55
CA ALA A 108 12.93 -28.82 2.00
C ALA A 108 12.74 -27.74 3.07
N GLN A 109 12.10 -28.09 4.19
CA GLN A 109 11.87 -27.18 5.32
C GLN A 109 13.16 -26.59 5.89
N LEU A 110 14.20 -27.42 6.07
CA LEU A 110 15.51 -26.96 6.55
C LEU A 110 16.20 -26.03 5.58
N ASN A 111 16.11 -26.30 4.28
CA ASN A 111 16.62 -25.35 3.28
C ASN A 111 15.86 -24.02 3.34
N CYS A 112 14.57 -24.00 3.72
CA CYS A 112 13.85 -22.75 3.90
C CYS A 112 14.32 -22.00 5.16
N ILE A 113 14.61 -22.71 6.26
CA ILE A 113 15.14 -22.13 7.52
C ILE A 113 16.52 -21.52 7.30
N GLU A 114 17.39 -22.21 6.56
CA GLU A 114 18.74 -21.77 6.19
C GLU A 114 18.72 -20.76 5.02
N GLU A 115 17.55 -20.26 4.63
CA GLU A 115 17.35 -19.28 3.55
C GLU A 115 17.91 -19.72 2.17
N LYS A 116 18.11 -21.02 1.99
CA LYS A 116 18.45 -21.66 0.71
C LYS A 116 17.18 -21.83 -0.13
N TRP A 117 16.55 -20.70 -0.46
CA TRP A 117 15.20 -20.64 -1.05
C TRP A 117 15.05 -21.44 -2.34
N GLN A 118 16.09 -21.48 -3.19
CA GLN A 118 16.06 -22.25 -4.43
C GLN A 118 16.01 -23.76 -4.15
N ALA A 119 16.80 -24.26 -3.19
CA ALA A 119 16.77 -25.67 -2.80
C ALA A 119 15.46 -26.03 -2.07
N CYS A 120 15.00 -25.16 -1.17
CA CYS A 120 13.70 -25.25 -0.51
C CYS A 120 12.55 -25.44 -1.52
N ALA A 121 12.46 -24.55 -2.51
CA ALA A 121 11.43 -24.63 -3.55
C ALA A 121 11.54 -25.91 -4.39
N THR A 122 12.74 -26.28 -4.84
CA THR A 122 12.96 -27.50 -5.64
C THR A 122 12.55 -28.77 -4.88
N HIS A 123 12.95 -28.89 -3.60
CA HIS A 123 12.59 -30.06 -2.79
C HIS A 123 11.09 -30.11 -2.46
N LEU A 124 10.46 -28.96 -2.20
CA LEU A 124 8.99 -28.90 -2.02
C LEU A 124 8.26 -29.29 -3.30
N GLU A 125 8.64 -28.76 -4.46
CA GLU A 125 8.04 -29.11 -5.76
C GLU A 125 8.11 -30.63 -6.01
N HIS A 126 9.28 -31.23 -5.76
CA HIS A 126 9.47 -32.67 -5.92
C HIS A 126 8.61 -33.46 -4.94
N TRP A 127 8.70 -33.17 -3.64
CA TRP A 127 7.92 -33.86 -2.60
C TRP A 127 6.42 -33.79 -2.87
N MET A 128 5.90 -32.61 -3.23
CA MET A 128 4.47 -32.41 -3.50
C MET A 128 3.98 -33.15 -4.76
N LYS A 129 4.87 -33.47 -5.69
CA LYS A 129 4.56 -34.28 -6.88
C LYS A 129 4.40 -35.76 -6.51
N GLU A 130 5.29 -36.28 -5.67
CA GLU A 130 5.29 -37.70 -5.27
C GLU A 130 4.15 -38.03 -4.29
N VAL A 131 3.85 -37.14 -3.34
CA VAL A 131 2.81 -37.40 -2.31
C VAL A 131 1.61 -36.45 -2.43
N SER A 132 1.11 -36.25 -3.64
CA SER A 132 0.05 -35.26 -3.95
C SER A 132 -1.19 -35.31 -3.04
N ASN A 133 -1.57 -36.49 -2.54
CA ASN A 133 -2.70 -36.71 -1.63
C ASN A 133 -2.43 -36.31 -0.16
N LYS A 134 -1.16 -36.14 0.24
CA LYS A 134 -0.74 -35.78 1.61
C LYS A 134 -0.37 -34.30 1.76
N VAL A 135 -0.40 -33.51 0.67
CA VAL A 135 -0.02 -32.09 0.68
C VAL A 135 -1.01 -31.26 1.48
N LYS A 136 -0.53 -30.53 2.49
CA LYS A 136 -1.36 -29.67 3.34
C LYS A 136 -1.29 -28.21 2.90
N ALA A 137 -2.22 -27.41 3.42
CA ALA A 137 -2.27 -25.97 3.17
C ALA A 137 -0.97 -25.25 3.55
N ASP A 138 -0.33 -25.64 4.65
CA ASP A 138 0.91 -25.03 5.12
C ASP A 138 2.12 -25.37 4.24
N ASP A 139 2.12 -26.55 3.58
CA ASP A 139 3.16 -26.90 2.61
C ASP A 139 3.04 -26.03 1.34
N GLN A 140 1.81 -25.81 0.87
CA GLN A 140 1.52 -24.90 -0.25
C GLN A 140 1.91 -23.46 0.08
N LEU A 141 1.65 -23.00 1.31
CA LEU A 141 2.10 -21.69 1.79
C LEU A 141 3.62 -21.60 1.77
N LEU A 142 4.33 -22.60 2.31
CA LEU A 142 5.79 -22.59 2.38
C LEU A 142 6.41 -22.51 0.97
N LEU A 143 5.84 -23.24 0.00
CA LEU A 143 6.25 -23.14 -1.40
C LEU A 143 6.01 -21.74 -1.98
N ALA A 144 4.83 -21.14 -1.72
CA ALA A 144 4.54 -19.77 -2.12
C ALA A 144 5.53 -18.76 -1.52
N GLN A 145 5.88 -18.93 -0.24
CA GLN A 145 6.85 -18.09 0.46
C GLN A 145 8.25 -18.24 -0.16
N ALA A 146 8.70 -19.47 -0.43
CA ALA A 146 9.97 -19.72 -1.09
C ALA A 146 10.06 -19.05 -2.46
N TYR A 147 8.99 -19.15 -3.28
CA TYR A 147 8.93 -18.42 -4.55
C TYR A 147 8.92 -16.91 -4.38
N SER A 148 8.30 -16.38 -3.32
CA SER A 148 8.27 -14.95 -3.06
C SER A 148 9.66 -14.41 -2.70
N GLN A 149 10.45 -15.17 -1.93
CA GLN A 149 11.84 -14.83 -1.60
C GLN A 149 12.75 -14.87 -2.83
N LEU A 150 12.44 -15.76 -3.78
CA LEU A 150 13.11 -15.82 -5.09
C LEU A 150 12.57 -14.79 -6.10
N GLU A 151 11.62 -13.95 -5.70
CA GLU A 151 10.90 -13.00 -6.56
C GLU A 151 10.24 -13.64 -7.80
N LYS A 152 9.96 -14.95 -7.75
CA LYS A 152 9.25 -15.71 -8.80
C LYS A 152 7.74 -15.54 -8.65
N TRP A 153 7.26 -14.29 -8.73
CA TRP A 153 5.88 -13.91 -8.40
C TRP A 153 4.81 -14.68 -9.19
N SER A 154 5.08 -15.05 -10.44
CA SER A 154 4.16 -15.88 -11.25
C SER A 154 3.94 -17.26 -10.65
N LYS A 155 4.97 -17.84 -10.02
CA LYS A 155 4.90 -19.14 -9.35
C LYS A 155 4.26 -19.07 -7.95
N VAL A 156 4.20 -17.88 -7.33
CA VAL A 156 3.57 -17.69 -6.00
C VAL A 156 2.06 -17.92 -6.05
N VAL A 157 1.39 -17.51 -7.13
CA VAL A 157 -0.08 -17.42 -7.21
C VAL A 157 -0.77 -18.78 -7.04
N LYS A 158 -0.28 -19.83 -7.70
CA LYS A 158 -0.94 -21.15 -7.65
C LYS A 158 -0.86 -21.79 -6.25
N PRO A 159 0.32 -21.89 -5.60
CA PRO A 159 0.41 -22.46 -4.26
C PRO A 159 -0.32 -21.63 -3.20
N ILE A 160 -0.26 -20.28 -3.25
CA ILE A 160 -0.99 -19.47 -2.25
C ILE A 160 -2.51 -19.60 -2.41
N ASP A 161 -3.01 -19.77 -3.63
CA ASP A 161 -4.44 -20.02 -3.88
C ASP A 161 -4.89 -21.37 -3.36
N ALA A 162 -4.08 -22.41 -3.57
CA ALA A 162 -4.32 -23.74 -2.99
C ALA A 162 -4.30 -23.68 -1.45
N ALA A 163 -3.30 -23.02 -0.86
CA ALA A 163 -3.22 -22.86 0.59
C ALA A 163 -4.50 -22.21 1.14
N ILE A 164 -4.92 -21.08 0.57
CA ILE A 164 -6.12 -20.35 1.01
C ILE A 164 -7.39 -21.18 0.81
N SER A 165 -7.52 -21.97 -0.27
CA SER A 165 -8.75 -22.75 -0.54
C SER A 165 -8.98 -23.89 0.45
N HIS A 166 -7.92 -24.41 1.08
CA HIS A 166 -8.01 -25.44 2.12
C HIS A 166 -8.52 -24.92 3.47
N ARG A 167 -8.75 -23.61 3.63
CA ARG A 167 -9.25 -23.00 4.87
C ARG A 167 -10.54 -22.22 4.63
N LYS A 168 -11.49 -22.32 5.57
CA LYS A 168 -12.72 -21.50 5.54
C LYS A 168 -12.39 -20.01 5.62
N ILE A 169 -11.49 -19.65 6.53
CA ILE A 169 -10.87 -18.33 6.67
C ILE A 169 -9.37 -18.57 6.84
N ALA A 170 -8.57 -18.14 5.88
CA ALA A 170 -7.11 -18.27 5.96
C ALA A 170 -6.52 -17.14 6.82
N PRO A 171 -5.32 -17.30 7.42
CA PRO A 171 -4.65 -16.21 8.10
C PRO A 171 -4.47 -14.98 7.20
N GLU A 172 -4.55 -13.78 7.79
CA GLU A 172 -4.44 -12.49 7.08
C GLU A 172 -3.19 -12.43 6.18
N SER A 173 -2.04 -12.89 6.68
CA SER A 173 -0.77 -12.90 5.97
C SER A 173 -0.79 -13.70 4.66
N TRP A 174 -1.69 -14.68 4.52
CA TRP A 174 -1.80 -15.49 3.30
C TRP A 174 -2.49 -14.69 2.20
N TYR A 175 -3.57 -13.99 2.54
CA TYR A 175 -4.22 -13.06 1.62
C TYR A 175 -3.28 -11.92 1.22
N GLN A 176 -2.52 -11.38 2.17
CA GLN A 176 -1.51 -10.34 1.89
C GLN A 176 -0.47 -10.84 0.88
N LEU A 177 0.08 -12.05 1.06
CA LEU A 177 1.04 -12.64 0.12
C LEU A 177 0.44 -12.78 -1.29
N LYS A 178 -0.81 -13.26 -1.39
CA LYS A 178 -1.53 -13.33 -2.67
C LYS A 178 -1.68 -11.95 -3.32
N VAL A 179 -2.09 -10.94 -2.55
CA VAL A 179 -2.26 -9.57 -3.07
C VAL A 179 -0.92 -9.00 -3.54
N VAL A 180 0.16 -9.19 -2.77
CA VAL A 180 1.51 -8.77 -3.14
C VAL A 180 1.97 -9.44 -4.43
N ALA A 181 1.75 -10.75 -4.58
CA ALA A 181 2.09 -11.47 -5.81
C ALA A 181 1.39 -10.85 -7.04
N HIS A 182 0.09 -10.57 -6.94
CA HIS A 182 -0.64 -9.91 -8.03
C HIS A 182 -0.18 -8.46 -8.28
N ILE A 183 0.18 -7.69 -7.24
CA ILE A 183 0.76 -6.34 -7.39
C ILE A 183 2.08 -6.41 -8.17
N ARG A 184 2.97 -7.33 -7.81
CA ARG A 184 4.28 -7.49 -8.45
C ARG A 184 4.16 -7.90 -9.91
N LEU A 185 3.12 -8.68 -10.23
CA LEU A 185 2.74 -9.03 -11.61
C LEU A 185 1.95 -7.93 -12.33
N LYS A 186 1.70 -6.78 -11.70
CA LYS A 186 0.85 -5.68 -12.21
C LYS A 186 -0.58 -6.13 -12.58
N GLN A 187 -1.05 -7.21 -11.96
CA GLN A 187 -2.38 -7.78 -12.16
C GLN A 187 -3.41 -7.09 -11.24
N TRP A 188 -3.65 -5.80 -11.47
CA TRP A 188 -4.42 -4.95 -10.56
C TRP A 188 -5.83 -5.48 -10.26
N LYS A 189 -6.55 -5.97 -11.26
CA LYS A 189 -7.90 -6.56 -11.07
C LYS A 189 -7.87 -7.76 -10.13
N ALA A 190 -6.84 -8.61 -10.22
CA ALA A 190 -6.70 -9.77 -9.34
C ALA A 190 -6.28 -9.36 -7.92
N ALA A 191 -5.36 -8.40 -7.80
CA ALA A 191 -4.98 -7.81 -6.51
C ALA A 191 -6.20 -7.20 -5.79
N ILE A 192 -7.05 -6.45 -6.50
CA ILE A 192 -8.30 -5.88 -5.96
C ILE A 192 -9.23 -6.98 -5.45
N ARG A 193 -9.46 -8.04 -6.23
CA ARG A 193 -10.29 -9.17 -5.78
C ARG A 193 -9.73 -9.85 -4.53
N GLY A 194 -8.41 -10.07 -4.50
CA GLY A 194 -7.72 -10.61 -3.32
C GLY A 194 -7.89 -9.71 -2.09
N GLN A 195 -7.72 -8.40 -2.28
CA GLN A 195 -7.85 -7.40 -1.22
C GLN A 195 -9.28 -7.33 -0.67
N LYS A 196 -10.30 -7.35 -1.55
CA LYS A 196 -11.71 -7.39 -1.14
C LYS A 196 -12.05 -8.65 -0.34
N ARG A 197 -11.54 -9.81 -0.76
CA ARG A 197 -11.70 -11.07 -0.01
C ARG A 197 -10.98 -11.03 1.34
N MET A 198 -9.84 -10.36 1.45
CA MET A 198 -9.19 -10.14 2.74
C MET A 198 -10.05 -9.25 3.65
N ILE A 199 -10.54 -8.12 3.12
CA ILE A 199 -11.40 -7.18 3.86
C ILE A 199 -12.70 -7.83 4.31
N SER A 200 -13.29 -8.78 3.56
CA SER A 200 -14.51 -9.47 4.01
C SER A 200 -14.32 -10.29 5.29
N HIS A 201 -13.08 -10.62 5.65
CA HIS A 201 -12.75 -11.33 6.89
C HIS A 201 -12.04 -10.44 7.92
N TYR A 202 -11.30 -9.42 7.47
CA TYR A 202 -10.45 -8.56 8.29
C TYR A 202 -10.83 -7.07 8.13
N ALA A 203 -12.12 -6.76 8.19
CA ALA A 203 -12.66 -5.45 7.80
C ALA A 203 -12.20 -4.28 8.69
N ASP A 204 -11.87 -4.55 9.96
CA ASP A 204 -11.62 -3.52 10.96
C ASP A 204 -10.24 -2.87 10.84
N ASN A 205 -9.34 -3.43 10.02
CA ASN A 205 -8.00 -2.87 9.81
C ASN A 205 -8.02 -1.76 8.74
N PRO A 206 -7.79 -0.48 9.10
CA PRO A 206 -7.82 0.62 8.15
C PRO A 206 -6.74 0.53 7.06
N ALA A 207 -5.64 -0.16 7.31
CA ALA A 207 -4.57 -0.34 6.32
C ALA A 207 -5.09 -1.07 5.07
N HIS A 208 -6.00 -2.04 5.25
CA HIS A 208 -6.55 -2.80 4.13
C HIS A 208 -7.42 -1.95 3.22
N TRP A 209 -8.22 -1.06 3.78
CA TRP A 209 -9.04 -0.11 3.02
C TRP A 209 -8.16 0.86 2.23
N ARG A 210 -7.12 1.44 2.85
CA ARG A 210 -6.17 2.32 2.13
C ARG A 210 -5.48 1.59 0.98
N GLN A 211 -5.08 0.34 1.21
CA GLN A 211 -4.48 -0.48 0.16
C GLN A 211 -5.49 -0.76 -0.97
N LEU A 212 -6.75 -1.06 -0.66
CA LEU A 212 -7.79 -1.25 -1.67
C LEU A 212 -8.00 0.01 -2.53
N VAL A 213 -8.08 1.18 -1.89
CA VAL A 213 -8.17 2.48 -2.59
C VAL A 213 -6.94 2.68 -3.49
N SER A 214 -5.74 2.44 -2.97
CA SER A 214 -4.50 2.53 -3.75
C SER A 214 -4.50 1.58 -4.94
N LEU A 215 -4.99 0.35 -4.79
CA LEU A 215 -5.08 -0.63 -5.87
C LEU A 215 -6.04 -0.18 -6.98
N HIS A 216 -7.20 0.38 -6.62
CA HIS A 216 -8.12 0.96 -7.60
C HIS A 216 -7.50 2.16 -8.34
N LEU A 217 -6.75 3.02 -7.64
CA LEU A 217 -6.03 4.13 -8.28
C LEU A 217 -4.97 3.63 -9.28
N GLN A 218 -4.19 2.60 -8.93
CA GLN A 218 -3.22 1.98 -9.85
C GLN A 218 -3.90 1.34 -11.06
N ALA A 219 -5.10 0.78 -10.87
CA ALA A 219 -5.94 0.27 -11.95
C ALA A 219 -6.62 1.37 -12.79
N ARG A 220 -6.40 2.65 -12.48
CA ARG A 220 -7.09 3.82 -13.07
C ARG A 220 -8.62 3.76 -12.91
N ASP A 221 -9.09 3.10 -11.87
CA ASP A 221 -10.50 2.98 -11.51
C ASP A 221 -10.85 3.97 -10.39
N SER A 222 -10.83 5.26 -10.73
CA SER A 222 -11.07 6.35 -9.78
C SER A 222 -12.48 6.30 -9.15
N LYS A 223 -13.46 5.76 -9.87
CA LYS A 223 -14.84 5.62 -9.39
C LYS A 223 -14.91 4.66 -8.21
N SER A 224 -14.36 3.45 -8.36
CA SER A 224 -14.33 2.48 -7.26
C SER A 224 -13.40 2.94 -6.14
N ALA A 225 -12.27 3.57 -6.47
CA ALA A 225 -11.37 4.13 -5.46
C ALA A 225 -12.10 5.15 -4.55
N LEU A 226 -12.91 6.05 -5.14
CA LEU A 226 -13.70 7.02 -4.38
C LEU A 226 -14.77 6.32 -3.53
N ALA A 227 -15.45 5.32 -4.09
CA ALA A 227 -16.45 4.54 -3.35
C ALA A 227 -15.85 3.85 -2.12
N ASP A 228 -14.73 3.13 -2.28
CA ASP A 228 -14.08 2.42 -1.17
C ASP A 228 -13.46 3.39 -0.14
N GLN A 229 -12.92 4.54 -0.58
CA GLN A 229 -12.44 5.60 0.31
C GLN A 229 -13.60 6.18 1.14
N ARG A 230 -14.76 6.41 0.51
CA ARG A 230 -15.94 6.93 1.18
C ARG A 230 -16.52 5.92 2.18
N ILE A 231 -16.62 4.64 1.80
CA ILE A 231 -17.07 3.58 2.72
C ILE A 231 -16.17 3.50 3.95
N GLY A 232 -14.85 3.45 3.75
CA GLY A 232 -13.89 3.42 4.87
C GLY A 232 -13.99 4.67 5.75
N PHE A 233 -14.28 5.84 5.17
CA PHE A 233 -14.50 7.09 5.91
C PHE A 233 -15.80 7.08 6.72
N GLU A 234 -16.93 6.70 6.11
CA GLU A 234 -18.26 6.65 6.74
C GLU A 234 -18.32 5.62 7.86
N ARG A 235 -17.63 4.49 7.72
CA ARG A 235 -17.46 3.49 8.80
C ARG A 235 -16.48 3.95 9.89
N GLY A 236 -15.80 5.08 9.69
CA GLY A 236 -14.83 5.60 10.62
C GLY A 236 -13.54 4.78 10.73
N LEU A 237 -13.17 4.04 9.69
CA LEU A 237 -11.87 3.38 9.62
C LEU A 237 -10.80 4.35 9.11
N LEU A 238 -11.16 5.20 8.16
CA LEU A 238 -10.27 6.17 7.51
C LEU A 238 -10.42 7.57 8.12
N ARG A 239 -9.76 7.79 9.26
CA ARG A 239 -9.91 9.01 10.08
C ARG A 239 -8.67 9.92 10.14
N LYS A 240 -7.58 9.62 9.41
CA LYS A 240 -6.36 10.43 9.47
C LYS A 240 -6.46 11.66 8.58
N ALA A 241 -5.66 12.70 8.85
CA ALA A 241 -5.59 13.91 8.02
C ALA A 241 -5.39 13.63 6.51
N GLY A 242 -4.63 12.59 6.17
CA GLY A 242 -4.46 12.14 4.79
C GLY A 242 -5.75 11.61 4.16
N ASP A 243 -6.56 10.87 4.93
CA ASP A 243 -7.79 10.26 4.48
C ASP A 243 -8.85 11.32 4.12
N TYR A 244 -8.99 12.36 4.96
CA TYR A 244 -9.88 13.50 4.68
C TYR A 244 -9.48 14.26 3.42
N ARG A 245 -8.18 14.57 3.27
CA ARG A 245 -7.67 15.28 2.08
C ARG A 245 -7.87 14.48 0.81
N LEU A 246 -7.54 13.18 0.85
CA LEU A 246 -7.70 12.30 -0.31
C LEU A 246 -9.18 12.22 -0.71
N LEU A 247 -10.09 11.97 0.23
CA LEU A 247 -11.52 11.90 -0.05
C LEU A 247 -12.05 13.19 -0.68
N ALA A 248 -11.70 14.35 -0.12
CA ALA A 248 -12.12 15.64 -0.67
C ALA A 248 -11.56 15.90 -2.08
N GLN A 249 -10.29 15.56 -2.33
CA GLN A 249 -9.69 15.67 -3.67
C GLN A 249 -10.39 14.76 -4.69
N MET A 250 -10.72 13.54 -4.31
CA MET A 250 -11.42 12.61 -5.19
C MET A 250 -12.87 13.07 -5.46
N MET A 251 -13.55 13.63 -4.46
CA MET A 251 -14.88 14.23 -4.63
C MET A 251 -14.84 15.46 -5.54
N LEU A 252 -13.82 16.32 -5.42
CA LEU A 252 -13.59 17.43 -6.36
C LEU A 252 -13.42 16.93 -7.80
N GLN A 253 -12.58 15.93 -8.00
CA GLN A 253 -12.36 15.32 -9.32
C GLN A 253 -13.64 14.69 -9.90
N ALA A 254 -14.50 14.15 -9.03
CA ALA A 254 -15.80 13.61 -9.39
C ALA A 254 -16.90 14.68 -9.57
N ALA A 255 -16.56 15.97 -9.55
CA ALA A 255 -17.49 17.10 -9.63
C ALA A 255 -18.54 17.13 -8.50
N ILE A 256 -18.12 16.74 -7.28
CA ILE A 256 -18.94 16.74 -6.06
C ILE A 256 -18.33 17.73 -5.02
N PRO A 257 -18.21 19.03 -5.35
CA PRO A 257 -17.42 19.98 -4.56
C PRO A 257 -18.04 20.34 -3.20
N TYR A 258 -19.37 20.34 -3.08
CA TYR A 258 -20.04 20.67 -1.83
C TYR A 258 -19.68 19.68 -0.72
N TYR A 259 -19.85 18.38 -0.99
CA TYR A 259 -19.51 17.31 -0.05
C TYR A 259 -18.00 17.24 0.21
N ALA A 260 -17.16 17.54 -0.79
CA ALA A 260 -15.71 17.69 -0.59
C ALA A 260 -15.38 18.77 0.46
N GLY A 261 -16.05 19.92 0.38
CA GLY A 261 -15.91 21.01 1.35
C GLY A 261 -16.38 20.60 2.74
N GLN A 262 -17.51 19.89 2.84
CA GLN A 262 -18.03 19.40 4.12
C GLN A 262 -17.07 18.42 4.80
N VAL A 263 -16.47 17.49 4.05
CA VAL A 263 -15.46 16.55 4.59
C VAL A 263 -14.29 17.33 5.20
N LEU A 264 -13.74 18.30 4.49
CA LEU A 264 -12.61 19.10 4.97
C LEU A 264 -12.99 19.96 6.18
N GLN A 265 -14.17 20.59 6.15
CA GLN A 265 -14.66 21.39 7.27
C GLN A 265 -14.83 20.52 8.52
N GLN A 266 -15.47 19.35 8.37
CA GLN A 266 -15.60 18.37 9.46
C GLN A 266 -14.24 17.95 10.03
N GLY A 267 -13.25 17.71 9.17
CA GLY A 267 -11.89 17.38 9.61
C GLY A 267 -11.23 18.50 10.39
N MET A 268 -11.47 19.76 10.01
CA MET A 268 -10.97 20.93 10.74
C MET A 268 -11.68 21.11 12.09
N ASP A 269 -13.01 20.99 12.11
CA ASP A 269 -13.82 21.15 13.32
C ASP A 269 -13.47 20.10 14.38
N LYS A 270 -13.14 18.87 13.94
CA LYS A 270 -12.66 17.78 14.80
C LYS A 270 -11.19 17.90 15.21
N GLY A 271 -10.46 18.92 14.75
CA GLY A 271 -9.02 19.09 15.01
C GLY A 271 -8.12 18.09 14.27
N VAL A 272 -8.66 17.20 13.43
CA VAL A 272 -7.89 16.23 12.63
C VAL A 272 -7.11 16.92 11.52
N LEU A 273 -7.68 17.97 10.94
CA LEU A 273 -7.04 18.84 9.96
C LEU A 273 -6.69 20.18 10.60
N SER A 274 -5.40 20.49 10.70
CA SER A 274 -4.97 21.85 11.04
C SER A 274 -5.43 22.86 10.00
N ALA A 275 -5.82 24.07 10.41
CA ALA A 275 -6.15 25.19 9.52
C ALA A 275 -4.91 25.83 8.88
N ASN A 276 -4.08 25.02 8.23
CA ASN A 276 -2.86 25.45 7.54
C ASN A 276 -3.15 25.88 6.10
N LYS A 277 -2.15 26.50 5.45
CA LYS A 277 -2.22 27.00 4.07
C LYS A 277 -2.76 25.95 3.08
N LYS A 278 -2.27 24.72 3.16
CA LYS A 278 -2.64 23.62 2.24
C LYS A 278 -4.11 23.23 2.40
N ASN A 279 -4.57 23.04 3.64
CA ASN A 279 -5.94 22.60 3.90
C ASN A 279 -6.95 23.72 3.63
N LEU A 280 -6.64 24.97 4.00
CA LEU A 280 -7.50 26.13 3.71
C LEU A 280 -7.59 26.41 2.21
N ALA A 281 -6.50 26.27 1.46
CA ALA A 281 -6.52 26.39 0.00
C ALA A 281 -7.45 25.33 -0.62
N LEU A 282 -7.32 24.06 -0.23
CA LEU A 282 -8.20 23.00 -0.73
C LEU A 282 -9.67 23.25 -0.35
N LEU A 283 -9.95 23.65 0.90
CA LEU A 283 -11.31 23.97 1.35
C LEU A 283 -11.92 25.15 0.59
N SER A 284 -11.14 26.21 0.35
CA SER A 284 -11.61 27.36 -0.45
C SER A 284 -11.94 26.94 -1.89
N GLN A 285 -11.12 26.07 -2.50
CA GLN A 285 -11.39 25.52 -3.82
C GLN A 285 -12.68 24.71 -3.85
N CYS A 286 -12.96 23.89 -2.84
CA CYS A 286 -14.25 23.19 -2.71
C CYS A 286 -15.42 24.17 -2.71
N TRP A 287 -15.38 25.20 -1.88
CA TRP A 287 -16.50 26.15 -1.80
C TRP A 287 -16.65 27.00 -3.06
N ILE A 288 -15.56 27.41 -3.71
CA ILE A 288 -15.62 28.11 -5.00
C ILE A 288 -16.31 27.24 -6.06
N GLN A 289 -15.88 25.98 -6.21
CA GLN A 289 -16.45 25.08 -7.21
C GLN A 289 -17.90 24.68 -6.89
N ALA A 290 -18.26 24.65 -5.61
CA ALA A 290 -19.63 24.44 -5.14
C ALA A 290 -20.53 25.68 -5.30
N ARG A 291 -20.00 26.83 -5.75
CA ARG A 291 -20.69 28.13 -5.80
C ARG A 291 -21.17 28.63 -4.43
N GLU A 292 -20.48 28.22 -3.37
CA GLU A 292 -20.72 28.62 -1.99
C GLU A 292 -19.92 29.89 -1.66
N SER A 293 -20.29 31.00 -2.30
CA SER A 293 -19.52 32.27 -2.29
C SER A 293 -19.17 32.77 -0.88
N GLN A 294 -20.13 32.74 0.06
CA GLN A 294 -19.89 33.22 1.42
C GLN A 294 -18.93 32.31 2.21
N ARG A 295 -19.07 30.98 2.07
CA ARG A 295 -18.16 30.02 2.71
C ARG A 295 -16.75 30.14 2.12
N ALA A 296 -16.65 30.28 0.81
CA ALA A 296 -15.38 30.51 0.12
C ALA A 296 -14.70 31.79 0.62
N LEU A 297 -15.43 32.89 0.73
CA LEU A 297 -14.91 34.18 1.21
C LEU A 297 -14.37 34.08 2.64
N SER A 298 -15.10 33.41 3.54
CA SER A 298 -14.67 33.20 4.93
C SER A 298 -13.36 32.40 5.01
N VAL A 299 -13.26 31.31 4.22
CA VAL A 299 -12.05 30.47 4.20
C VAL A 299 -10.88 31.19 3.54
N LEU A 300 -11.10 31.91 2.44
CA LEU A 300 -10.06 32.71 1.78
C LEU A 300 -9.56 33.85 2.67
N ALA A 301 -10.42 34.48 3.46
CA ALA A 301 -9.99 35.51 4.43
C ALA A 301 -9.08 34.92 5.51
N LYS A 302 -9.40 33.72 6.02
CA LYS A 302 -8.51 32.97 6.93
C LYS A 302 -7.18 32.63 6.24
N LEU A 303 -7.23 32.14 5.01
CA LEU A 303 -6.04 31.82 4.21
C LEU A 303 -5.16 33.05 3.98
N ASN A 304 -5.75 34.20 3.63
CA ASN A 304 -5.01 35.43 3.37
C ASN A 304 -4.36 36.00 4.64
N ARG A 305 -5.01 35.87 5.81
CA ARG A 305 -4.38 36.24 7.09
C ARG A 305 -3.18 35.35 7.43
N LEU A 306 -3.30 34.05 7.15
CA LEU A 306 -2.24 33.08 7.45
C LEU A 306 -1.06 33.16 6.47
N ALA A 307 -1.35 33.30 5.18
CA ALA A 307 -0.38 33.31 4.11
C ALA A 307 -0.84 34.28 3.00
N PRO A 308 -0.61 35.59 3.18
CA PRO A 308 -1.02 36.61 2.23
C PRO A 308 -0.46 36.30 0.83
N SER A 309 -1.30 36.41 -0.19
CA SER A 309 -0.83 36.30 -1.57
C SER A 309 -1.75 37.04 -2.53
N GLN A 310 -1.18 37.60 -3.59
CA GLN A 310 -1.96 38.21 -4.67
C GLN A 310 -3.01 37.24 -5.21
N LYS A 311 -2.65 35.96 -5.39
CA LYS A 311 -3.59 34.93 -5.87
C LYS A 311 -4.83 34.82 -4.98
N THR A 312 -4.66 34.77 -3.66
CA THR A 312 -5.78 34.68 -2.72
C THR A 312 -6.63 35.97 -2.74
N LEU A 313 -6.00 37.13 -2.78
CA LEU A 313 -6.71 38.42 -2.89
C LEU A 313 -7.52 38.51 -4.19
N THR A 314 -6.97 38.05 -5.32
CA THR A 314 -7.68 37.99 -6.60
C THR A 314 -8.89 37.06 -6.52
N GLN A 315 -8.80 35.92 -5.84
CA GLN A 315 -9.96 35.03 -5.63
C GLN A 315 -11.03 35.70 -4.77
N ILE A 316 -10.64 36.39 -3.69
CA ILE A 316 -11.54 37.16 -2.82
C ILE A 316 -12.27 38.24 -3.64
N ALA A 317 -11.54 39.03 -4.42
CA ALA A 317 -12.09 40.10 -5.23
C ALA A 317 -13.12 39.60 -6.25
N HIS A 318 -12.83 38.50 -6.96
CA HIS A 318 -13.79 37.89 -7.89
C HIS A 318 -15.10 37.51 -7.20
N ILE A 319 -15.03 36.88 -6.02
CA ILE A 319 -16.22 36.48 -5.26
C ILE A 319 -16.99 37.71 -4.77
N GLN A 320 -16.30 38.75 -4.29
CA GLN A 320 -16.94 40.00 -3.89
C GLN A 320 -17.66 40.68 -5.05
N ILE A 321 -17.07 40.69 -6.25
CA ILE A 321 -17.71 41.19 -7.48
C ILE A 321 -18.95 40.36 -7.82
N GLN A 322 -18.88 39.03 -7.75
CA GLN A 322 -20.03 38.14 -7.98
C GLN A 322 -21.17 38.42 -7.00
N LEU A 323 -20.83 38.73 -5.74
CA LEU A 323 -21.79 39.12 -4.70
C LEU A 323 -22.20 40.60 -4.77
N GLN A 324 -21.70 41.35 -5.75
CA GLN A 324 -21.93 42.80 -5.91
C GLN A 324 -21.50 43.65 -4.71
N ASN A 325 -20.56 43.14 -3.91
CA ASN A 325 -19.95 43.86 -2.79
C ASN A 325 -18.84 44.79 -3.32
N TRP A 326 -19.24 45.79 -4.13
CA TRP A 326 -18.33 46.63 -4.90
C TRP A 326 -17.29 47.36 -4.04
N GLN A 327 -17.69 47.86 -2.87
CA GLN A 327 -16.79 48.56 -1.95
C GLN A 327 -15.69 47.63 -1.43
N ALA A 328 -16.05 46.40 -1.03
CA ALA A 328 -15.09 45.39 -0.58
C ALA A 328 -14.19 44.91 -1.72
N ALA A 329 -14.76 44.76 -2.93
CA ALA A 329 -14.01 44.42 -4.13
C ALA A 329 -12.94 45.47 -4.46
N GLN A 330 -13.29 46.76 -4.44
CA GLN A 330 -12.33 47.85 -4.67
C GLN A 330 -11.15 47.77 -3.69
N GLY A 331 -11.44 47.65 -2.39
CA GLY A 331 -10.40 47.54 -1.36
C GLY A 331 -9.49 46.34 -1.57
N THR A 332 -10.06 45.17 -1.87
CA THR A 332 -9.30 43.94 -2.10
C THR A 332 -8.46 44.00 -3.38
N LEU A 333 -9.00 44.57 -4.47
CA LEU A 333 -8.28 44.73 -5.74
C LEU A 333 -7.07 45.66 -5.60
N LEU A 334 -7.20 46.75 -4.85
CA LEU A 334 -6.07 47.64 -4.55
C LEU A 334 -4.97 46.89 -3.78
N GLN A 335 -5.34 46.06 -2.79
CA GLN A 335 -4.37 45.22 -2.08
C GLN A 335 -3.73 44.18 -3.02
N ALA A 336 -4.52 43.55 -3.90
CA ALA A 336 -4.03 42.55 -4.85
C ALA A 336 -3.03 43.16 -5.85
N ILE A 337 -3.31 44.35 -6.37
CA ILE A 337 -2.41 45.08 -7.27
C ILE A 337 -1.12 45.46 -6.54
N LYS A 338 -1.22 45.97 -5.31
CA LYS A 338 -0.04 46.33 -4.50
C LYS A 338 0.84 45.12 -4.16
N ALA A 339 0.25 43.94 -3.99
CA ALA A 339 0.97 42.70 -3.69
C ALA A 339 1.62 42.04 -4.91
N GLY A 340 1.30 42.50 -6.13
CA GLY A 340 1.86 41.99 -7.37
C GLY A 340 3.11 42.76 -7.83
N GLN A 341 3.82 42.19 -8.80
CA GLN A 341 4.90 42.89 -9.52
C GLN A 341 4.41 43.28 -10.92
N GLY A 342 4.95 44.40 -11.44
CA GLY A 342 4.63 44.89 -12.79
C GLY A 342 3.19 45.40 -12.94
N GLN A 343 2.83 45.75 -14.18
CA GLN A 343 1.45 46.10 -14.52
C GLN A 343 0.56 44.86 -14.40
N GLN A 344 -0.66 45.06 -13.88
CA GLN A 344 -1.64 43.99 -13.63
C GLN A 344 -2.95 44.32 -14.38
N PRO A 345 -2.96 44.26 -15.72
CA PRO A 345 -4.06 44.79 -16.54
C PRO A 345 -5.42 44.14 -16.22
N GLN A 346 -5.44 42.84 -15.95
CA GLN A 346 -6.66 42.11 -15.57
C GLN A 346 -7.25 42.60 -14.24
N LEU A 347 -6.42 42.85 -13.22
CA LEU A 347 -6.90 43.39 -11.95
C LEU A 347 -7.35 44.84 -12.09
N GLN A 348 -6.68 45.61 -12.94
CA GLN A 348 -7.08 46.98 -13.26
C GLN A 348 -8.42 47.04 -14.00
N LEU A 349 -8.69 46.09 -14.90
CA LEU A 349 -10.00 45.96 -15.54
C LEU A 349 -11.11 45.76 -14.50
N LEU A 350 -10.93 44.80 -13.59
CA LEU A 350 -11.89 44.54 -12.51
C LEU A 350 -12.06 45.75 -11.58
N LEU A 351 -10.97 46.46 -11.28
CA LEU A 351 -11.00 47.66 -10.45
C LEU A 351 -11.75 48.80 -11.14
N GLY A 352 -11.56 48.96 -12.45
CA GLY A 352 -12.33 49.89 -13.28
C GLY A 352 -13.83 49.60 -13.21
N ILE A 353 -14.22 48.35 -13.44
CA ILE A 353 -15.64 47.92 -13.38
C ILE A 353 -16.23 48.17 -11.98
N ALA A 354 -15.51 47.81 -10.91
CA ALA A 354 -15.98 48.06 -9.54
C ALA A 354 -16.16 49.57 -9.26
N ARG A 355 -15.23 50.40 -9.74
CA ARG A 355 -15.30 51.86 -9.58
C ARG A 355 -16.45 52.48 -10.37
N ILE A 356 -16.78 51.97 -11.57
CA ILE A 356 -17.99 52.39 -12.30
C ILE A 356 -19.23 52.12 -11.45
N LYS A 357 -19.35 50.92 -10.87
CA LYS A 357 -20.49 50.56 -10.01
C LYS A 357 -20.59 51.40 -8.74
N LEU A 358 -19.46 51.90 -8.24
CA LEU A 358 -19.38 52.85 -7.12
C LEU A 358 -19.49 54.33 -7.54
N LYS A 359 -19.73 54.62 -8.83
CA LYS A 359 -19.78 55.97 -9.40
C LYS A 359 -18.48 56.78 -9.26
N ASN A 360 -17.35 56.11 -9.07
CA ASN A 360 -16.01 56.69 -9.01
C ASN A 360 -15.39 56.78 -10.42
N TYR A 361 -16.03 57.55 -11.31
CA TYR A 361 -15.79 57.52 -12.75
C TYR A 361 -14.37 57.91 -13.17
N GLU A 362 -13.82 58.98 -12.61
CA GLU A 362 -12.44 59.42 -12.85
C GLU A 362 -11.41 58.32 -12.57
N GLN A 363 -11.54 57.68 -11.41
CA GLN A 363 -10.64 56.58 -11.04
C GLN A 363 -10.89 55.33 -11.88
N ALA A 364 -12.14 55.11 -12.32
CA ALA A 364 -12.48 54.01 -13.22
C ALA A 364 -11.79 54.17 -14.57
N ARG A 365 -11.85 55.37 -15.16
CA ARG A 365 -11.18 55.70 -16.44
C ARG A 365 -9.70 55.38 -16.35
N ARG A 366 -9.00 55.87 -15.32
CA ARG A 366 -7.57 55.58 -15.10
C ARG A 366 -7.26 54.08 -15.07
N SER A 367 -8.04 53.31 -14.32
CA SER A 367 -7.87 51.85 -14.26
C SER A 367 -8.11 51.17 -15.60
N LEU A 368 -9.14 51.58 -16.34
CA LEU A 368 -9.45 51.03 -17.66
C LEU A 368 -8.40 51.39 -18.70
N THR A 369 -7.80 52.58 -18.65
CA THR A 369 -6.67 52.97 -19.50
C THR A 369 -5.48 52.05 -19.27
N ILE A 370 -5.13 51.75 -18.01
CA ILE A 370 -4.05 50.80 -17.70
C ILE A 370 -4.40 49.40 -18.22
N ALA A 371 -5.66 48.98 -18.06
CA ALA A 371 -6.12 47.68 -18.59
C ALA A 371 -6.05 47.62 -20.12
N ALA A 372 -6.31 48.72 -20.83
CA ALA A 372 -6.31 48.79 -22.28
C ALA A 372 -4.90 48.68 -22.92
N ASN A 373 -3.84 48.75 -22.12
CA ASN A 373 -2.47 48.51 -22.58
C ASN A 373 -2.18 47.03 -22.89
N ASP A 374 -3.03 46.12 -22.40
CA ASP A 374 -2.90 44.68 -22.66
C ASP A 374 -3.75 44.27 -23.87
N ASN A 375 -3.10 43.74 -24.90
CA ASN A 375 -3.75 43.39 -26.16
C ASN A 375 -4.86 42.34 -26.01
N GLN A 376 -4.80 41.45 -25.01
CA GLN A 376 -5.82 40.41 -24.82
C GLN A 376 -7.13 40.97 -24.26
N ILE A 377 -7.05 42.00 -23.42
CA ILE A 377 -8.24 42.59 -22.76
C ILE A 377 -8.58 44.00 -23.23
N LYS A 378 -7.80 44.58 -24.15
CA LYS A 378 -7.99 45.93 -24.70
C LYS A 378 -9.40 46.16 -25.22
N ALA A 379 -9.95 45.22 -25.99
CA ALA A 379 -11.31 45.33 -26.51
C ALA A 379 -12.36 45.43 -25.39
N THR A 380 -12.22 44.63 -24.34
CA THR A 380 -13.10 44.67 -23.16
C THR A 380 -12.95 45.98 -22.40
N ALA A 381 -11.72 46.43 -22.14
CA ALA A 381 -11.45 47.70 -21.47
C ALA A 381 -12.05 48.89 -22.25
N ASN A 382 -11.86 48.93 -23.57
CA ASN A 382 -12.43 49.96 -24.45
C ASN A 382 -13.97 49.92 -24.48
N GLY A 383 -14.58 48.73 -24.39
CA GLY A 383 -16.03 48.59 -24.24
C GLY A 383 -16.54 49.28 -22.96
N TRP A 384 -15.86 49.05 -21.83
CA TRP A 384 -16.20 49.70 -20.57
C TRP A 384 -15.92 51.21 -20.57
N MET A 385 -14.89 51.68 -21.26
CA MET A 385 -14.65 53.12 -21.44
C MET A 385 -15.77 53.79 -22.24
N ARG A 386 -16.21 53.19 -23.35
CA ARG A 386 -17.36 53.73 -24.11
C ARG A 386 -18.64 53.76 -23.29
N TYR A 387 -18.89 52.72 -22.49
CA TYR A 387 -20.02 52.72 -21.55
C TYR A 387 -19.89 53.84 -20.52
N LEU A 388 -18.69 54.08 -19.99
CA LEU A 388 -18.41 55.18 -19.07
C LEU A 388 -18.71 56.55 -19.69
N ASP A 389 -18.32 56.77 -20.94
CA ASP A 389 -18.56 58.02 -21.67
C ASP A 389 -20.07 58.29 -21.87
N GLN A 390 -20.87 57.24 -22.06
CA GLN A 390 -22.33 57.35 -22.20
C GLN A 390 -23.02 57.74 -20.89
N ILE A 391 -22.55 57.21 -19.75
CA ILE A 391 -23.20 57.44 -18.45
C ILE A 391 -22.62 58.65 -17.69
N ASN A 392 -21.47 59.18 -18.11
CA ASN A 392 -20.85 60.38 -17.54
C ASN A 392 -20.18 61.24 -18.63
N PRO A 393 -20.98 61.96 -19.48
CA PRO A 393 -20.45 62.69 -20.64
C PRO A 393 -19.47 63.81 -20.29
N ASN A 394 -19.61 64.40 -19.09
CA ASN A 394 -18.86 65.59 -18.66
C ASN A 394 -17.39 65.31 -18.31
N ASP A 395 -16.97 64.04 -18.15
CA ASP A 395 -15.56 63.62 -17.97
C ASP A 395 -15.01 62.91 -19.23
N SER A 396 -15.65 63.09 -20.39
CA SER A 396 -15.08 62.61 -21.65
C SER A 396 -13.87 63.48 -21.99
N PRO A 397 -12.68 62.91 -22.28
CA PRO A 397 -11.61 63.71 -22.86
C PRO A 397 -12.15 64.25 -24.18
N VAL A 398 -12.46 65.54 -24.21
CA VAL A 398 -12.89 66.25 -25.41
C VAL A 398 -11.86 65.89 -26.48
N SER A 399 -12.33 65.24 -27.53
CA SER A 399 -11.52 64.88 -28.69
C SER A 399 -10.86 66.15 -29.20
N ALA A 400 -9.55 66.27 -29.01
CA ALA A 400 -8.73 67.24 -29.73
C ALA A 400 -8.84 66.88 -31.21
N SER A 401 -9.58 67.72 -31.93
CA SER A 401 -9.67 67.79 -33.39
C SER A 401 -8.32 68.08 -34.02
#